data_AF-A0A962JI76-F1
#
_entry.id   AF-A0A962JI76-F1
#
_cell.length_a   1.000
_cell.length_b   1.000
_cell.length_c   1.000
_cell.angle_alpha   90.00
_cell.angle_beta   90.00
_cell.angle_gamma   90.00
#
_symmetry.space_group_name_H-M   'P 1'
#
loop_
_entity.id
_entity.type
_entity.pdbx_description
1 polymer ?
#
loop_
_entity_poly.entity_id
_entity_poly.type
_entity_poly.pdbx_seq_one_letter_code
_entity_poly.pdbx_strand_id
1 'polypeptide(L)'
;DKPPQSRDFKTLDDTPTPPRNEPSTVQDATAIKQRTQKLLDAMDAERQAKQARKSEEPTAKQKECQRAKEYERKIHRGGIYNLDKDGNRVYLSEAERPKEIARINQLIKQHCQ
;
A
#
# COMPACT_ATOMS: atom_id res chain seq x y z
N ASP A 1 52.33 18.14 -29.78
CA ASP A 1 51.00 17.49 -29.69
C ASP A 1 50.45 17.12 -31.05
N LYS A 2 50.21 15.82 -31.28
CA LYS A 2 49.32 15.32 -32.34
C LYS A 2 48.29 14.40 -31.68
N PRO A 3 46.98 14.58 -31.92
CA PRO A 3 45.98 13.69 -31.35
C PRO A 3 46.01 12.32 -32.05
N PRO A 4 45.62 11.23 -31.35
CA PRO A 4 45.61 9.89 -31.93
C PRO A 4 44.55 9.77 -33.03
N GLN A 5 44.88 9.02 -34.08
CA GLN A 5 44.01 8.79 -35.23
C GLN A 5 42.80 7.93 -34.85
N SER A 6 41.64 8.31 -35.39
CA SER A 6 40.37 7.63 -35.21
C SER A 6 40.46 6.17 -35.65
N ARG A 7 40.19 5.24 -34.72
CA ARG A 7 39.93 3.85 -35.05
C ARG A 7 38.54 3.76 -35.69
N ASP A 8 38.46 3.13 -36.86
CA ASP A 8 37.19 2.78 -37.50
C ASP A 8 36.45 1.75 -36.63
N PHE A 9 35.43 2.21 -35.91
CA PHE A 9 34.49 1.32 -35.24
C PHE A 9 33.45 0.87 -36.28
N LYS A 10 33.54 -0.39 -36.73
CA LYS A 10 32.42 -1.04 -37.42
C LYS A 10 31.34 -1.34 -36.39
N THR A 11 30.26 -0.58 -36.41
CA THR A 11 29.01 -0.94 -35.73
C THR A 11 28.42 -2.14 -36.46
N LEU A 12 28.35 -3.29 -35.78
CA LEU A 12 27.49 -4.40 -36.18
C LEU A 12 26.05 -3.97 -35.86
N ASP A 13 25.28 -3.63 -36.89
CA ASP A 13 23.84 -3.37 -36.78
C ASP A 13 23.08 -4.71 -36.63
N ASP A 14 23.24 -5.37 -35.48
CA ASP A 14 22.38 -6.48 -35.06
C ASP A 14 21.19 -5.94 -34.26
N THR A 15 20.35 -5.11 -34.90
CA THR A 15 19.01 -4.86 -34.36
C THR A 15 18.04 -5.81 -35.06
N PRO A 16 17.50 -6.85 -34.37
CA PRO A 16 16.38 -7.58 -34.91
C PRO A 16 15.23 -6.59 -34.99
N THR A 17 14.81 -6.26 -36.21
CA THR A 17 13.59 -5.51 -36.44
C THR A 17 12.47 -6.26 -35.72
N PRO A 18 11.81 -5.65 -34.71
CA PRO A 18 10.67 -6.31 -34.09
C PRO A 18 9.65 -6.56 -35.20
N PRO A 19 9.00 -7.73 -35.25
CA PRO A 19 7.93 -7.95 -36.21
C PRO A 19 6.92 -6.83 -36.03
N ARG A 20 6.71 -6.05 -37.08
CA ARG A 20 5.65 -5.04 -37.13
C ARG A 20 4.34 -5.81 -37.02
N ASN A 21 3.77 -5.87 -35.82
CA ASN A 21 2.40 -6.30 -35.62
C ASN A 21 1.52 -5.27 -36.33
N GLU A 22 1.26 -5.48 -37.62
CA GLU A 22 0.12 -4.85 -38.25
C GLU A 22 -1.12 -5.30 -37.48
N PRO A 23 -1.98 -4.38 -37.03
CA PRO A 23 -3.23 -4.78 -36.41
C PRO A 23 -4.00 -5.55 -37.49
N SER A 24 -4.04 -6.88 -37.36
CA SER A 24 -4.89 -7.72 -38.20
C SER A 24 -6.33 -7.27 -37.94
N THR A 25 -6.84 -6.43 -38.84
CA THR A 25 -8.20 -5.90 -38.86
C THR A 25 -9.18 -6.99 -39.31
N VAL A 26 -9.14 -8.13 -38.64
CA VAL A 26 -10.20 -9.14 -38.67
C VAL A 26 -10.39 -9.66 -37.25
N GLN A 27 -10.46 -8.74 -36.27
CA GLN A 27 -11.10 -9.08 -35.02
C GLN A 27 -12.60 -8.98 -35.25
N ASP A 28 -13.24 -10.15 -35.22
CA ASP A 28 -14.69 -10.29 -35.31
C ASP A 28 -15.36 -9.28 -34.36
N ALA A 29 -16.24 -8.42 -34.88
CA ALA A 29 -16.83 -7.34 -34.10
C ALA A 29 -17.55 -7.85 -32.84
N THR A 30 -17.98 -9.10 -32.88
CA THR A 30 -18.53 -9.87 -31.76
C THR A 30 -17.50 -10.14 -30.65
N ALA A 31 -16.28 -10.54 -31.02
CA ALA A 31 -15.18 -10.81 -30.09
C ALA A 31 -14.68 -9.51 -29.42
N ILE A 32 -14.66 -8.40 -30.15
CA ILE A 32 -14.34 -7.07 -29.58
C ILE A 32 -15.39 -6.71 -28.53
N LYS A 33 -16.68 -6.80 -28.87
CA LYS A 33 -17.78 -6.51 -27.93
C LYS A 33 -17.72 -7.37 -26.67
N GLN A 34 -17.44 -8.67 -26.80
CA GLN A 34 -17.31 -9.57 -25.64
C GLN A 34 -16.13 -9.18 -24.73
N ARG A 35 -14.97 -8.82 -25.31
CA ARG A 35 -13.81 -8.36 -24.54
C ARG A 35 -14.11 -7.04 -23.81
N THR A 36 -14.76 -6.10 -24.49
CA THR A 36 -15.18 -4.83 -23.90
C THR A 36 -16.18 -5.05 -22.76
N GLN A 37 -17.18 -5.93 -22.96
CA GLN A 37 -18.14 -6.26 -21.91
C GLN A 37 -17.46 -6.86 -20.68
N LYS A 38 -16.56 -7.83 -20.89
CA LYS A 38 -15.80 -8.46 -19.80
C LYS A 38 -14.95 -7.46 -19.01
N LEU A 39 -14.38 -6.45 -19.69
CA LEU A 39 -13.65 -5.38 -19.04
C LEU A 39 -14.56 -4.50 -18.18
N LEU A 40 -15.72 -4.10 -18.73
CA LEU A 40 -16.72 -3.31 -18.01
C LEU A 40 -17.23 -4.06 -16.77
N ASP A 41 -17.55 -5.35 -16.91
CA ASP A 41 -18.00 -6.19 -15.80
C ASP A 41 -16.93 -6.27 -14.69
N ALA A 42 -15.65 -6.39 -15.05
CA ALA A 42 -14.55 -6.40 -14.08
C ALA A 42 -14.40 -5.05 -13.35
N MET A 43 -14.55 -3.94 -14.07
CA MET A 43 -14.50 -2.60 -13.49
C MET A 43 -15.68 -2.35 -12.54
N ASP A 44 -16.87 -2.81 -12.90
CA ASP A 44 -18.06 -2.68 -12.06
C ASP A 44 -17.95 -3.57 -10.82
N ALA A 45 -17.42 -4.80 -10.94
CA ALA A 45 -17.11 -5.65 -9.80
C ALA A 45 -16.10 -5.00 -8.85
N GLU A 46 -15.05 -4.36 -9.38
CA GLU A 46 -14.08 -3.61 -8.56
C GLU A 46 -14.73 -2.42 -7.85
N ARG A 47 -15.61 -1.68 -8.54
CA ARG A 47 -16.35 -0.55 -7.98
C ARG A 47 -17.27 -1.02 -6.84
N GLN A 48 -18.01 -2.10 -7.04
CA GLN A 48 -18.88 -2.70 -6.03
C GLN A 48 -18.07 -3.19 -4.83
N ALA A 49 -16.94 -3.87 -5.04
CA ALA A 49 -16.06 -4.33 -3.97
C ALA A 49 -15.48 -3.16 -3.16
N LYS A 50 -15.08 -2.06 -3.81
CA LYS A 50 -14.63 -0.83 -3.12
C LYS A 50 -15.75 -0.19 -2.31
N GLN A 51 -16.98 -0.19 -2.84
CA GLN A 51 -18.14 0.38 -2.15
C GLN A 51 -18.55 -0.45 -0.93
N ALA A 52 -18.53 -1.78 -1.05
CA ALA A 52 -18.75 -2.71 0.06
C ALA A 52 -17.71 -2.55 1.18
N ARG A 53 -16.43 -2.38 0.81
CA ARG A 53 -15.35 -2.10 1.79
C ARG A 53 -15.51 -0.76 2.50
N LYS A 54 -16.11 0.25 1.85
CA LYS A 54 -16.43 1.53 2.50
C LYS A 54 -17.57 1.42 3.49
N SER A 55 -18.58 0.59 3.22
CA SER A 55 -19.65 0.32 4.19
C SER A 55 -19.21 -0.51 5.40
N GLU A 56 -18.12 -1.27 5.27
CA GLU A 56 -17.51 -2.02 6.37
C GLU A 56 -16.44 -1.22 7.12
N GLU A 57 -16.16 0.04 6.75
CA GLU A 57 -15.20 0.84 7.49
C GLU A 57 -15.69 1.02 8.93
N PRO A 58 -14.89 0.57 9.93
CA PRO A 58 -15.29 0.72 11.30
C PRO A 58 -15.51 2.20 11.60
N THR A 59 -16.57 2.50 12.34
CA THR A 59 -16.85 3.86 12.77
C THR A 59 -15.63 4.45 13.47
N ALA A 60 -15.47 5.78 13.47
CA ALA A 60 -14.33 6.43 14.14
C ALA A 60 -14.16 5.91 15.58
N LYS A 61 -15.27 5.68 16.28
CA LYS A 61 -15.32 5.10 17.62
C LYS A 61 -14.78 3.65 17.68
N GLN A 62 -15.15 2.79 16.73
CA GLN A 62 -14.62 1.43 16.63
C GLN A 62 -13.12 1.42 16.32
N LYS A 63 -12.64 2.32 15.45
CA LYS A 63 -11.21 2.48 15.15
C LYS A 63 -10.42 2.90 16.41
N GLU A 64 -10.94 3.84 17.18
CA GLU A 64 -10.34 4.29 18.43
C GLU A 64 -10.32 3.19 19.49
N CYS A 65 -11.42 2.44 19.63
CA CYS A 65 -11.48 1.28 20.51
C CYS A 65 -10.42 0.22 20.15
N GLN A 66 -10.30 -0.13 18.87
CA GLN A 66 -9.29 -1.09 18.40
C GLN A 66 -7.88 -0.61 18.70
N ARG A 67 -7.57 0.67 18.40
CA ARG A 67 -6.28 1.28 18.71
C ARG A 67 -5.95 1.22 20.20
N ALA A 68 -6.90 1.55 21.07
CA ALA A 68 -6.70 1.52 22.52
C ALA A 68 -6.42 0.09 23.04
N LYS A 69 -7.19 -0.91 22.59
CA LYS A 69 -6.96 -2.33 22.92
C LYS A 69 -5.63 -2.86 22.39
N GLU A 70 -5.24 -2.45 21.19
CA GLU A 70 -3.98 -2.88 20.60
C GLU A 70 -2.79 -2.27 21.32
N TYR A 71 -2.91 -1.00 21.73
CA TYR A 71 -1.90 -0.33 22.53
C TYR A 71 -1.79 -0.97 23.93
N GLU A 72 -2.91 -1.26 24.61
CA GLU A 72 -2.93 -2.01 25.87
C GLU A 72 -2.13 -3.32 25.76
N ARG A 73 -2.38 -4.12 24.71
CA ARG A 73 -1.61 -5.36 24.46
C ARG A 73 -0.12 -5.11 24.30
N LYS A 74 0.28 -4.02 23.60
CA LYS A 74 1.69 -3.64 23.44
C LYS A 74 2.33 -3.29 24.77
N ILE A 75 1.63 -2.54 25.62
CA ILE A 75 2.10 -2.25 26.97
C ILE A 75 2.36 -3.55 27.72
N HIS A 76 1.42 -4.50 27.72
CA HIS A 76 1.58 -5.75 28.47
C HIS A 76 2.68 -6.68 27.95
N ARG A 77 2.93 -6.70 26.62
CA ARG A 77 3.90 -7.62 26.00
C ARG A 77 5.34 -7.14 26.02
N GLY A 78 5.62 -5.85 26.26
CA GLY A 78 7.01 -5.36 26.23
C GLY A 78 7.17 -3.90 26.67
N GLY A 79 8.36 -3.36 26.38
CA GLY A 79 8.70 -1.97 26.66
C GLY A 79 7.98 -1.02 25.72
N ILE A 80 7.25 -0.05 26.28
CA ILE A 80 6.67 1.04 25.51
C ILE A 80 7.80 2.03 25.23
N TYR A 81 7.95 2.45 23.98
CA TYR A 81 8.88 3.51 23.61
C TYR A 81 8.19 4.53 22.71
N ASN A 82 8.63 5.77 22.82
CA ASN A 82 8.33 6.82 21.86
C ASN A 82 9.57 7.04 20.99
N LEU A 83 9.35 7.57 19.79
CA LEU A 83 10.46 8.06 18.97
C LEU A 83 10.67 9.53 19.32
N ASP A 84 11.92 9.91 19.57
CA ASP A 84 12.29 11.32 19.69
C ASP A 84 12.36 12.01 18.32
N LYS A 85 12.75 13.29 18.30
CA LYS A 85 12.85 14.08 17.07
C LYS A 85 13.89 13.55 16.08
N ASP A 86 14.85 12.78 16.59
CA ASP A 86 15.95 12.19 15.83
C ASP A 86 15.66 10.73 15.45
N GLY A 87 14.48 10.19 15.83
CA GLY A 87 14.04 8.83 15.53
C GLY A 87 14.58 7.76 16.48
N ASN A 88 15.20 8.15 17.60
CA ASN A 88 15.68 7.20 18.61
C ASN A 88 14.53 6.74 19.51
N ARG A 89 14.63 5.49 19.99
CA ARG A 89 13.65 4.91 20.92
C ARG A 89 13.92 5.41 22.33
N VAL A 90 12.99 6.18 22.87
CA VAL A 90 12.95 6.60 24.27
C VAL A 90 11.92 5.72 24.99
N TYR A 91 12.40 4.79 25.82
CA TYR A 91 11.53 3.90 26.59
C TYR A 91 10.86 4.64 27.73
N LEU A 92 9.59 4.33 27.99
CA LEU A 92 8.90 4.81 29.18
C LEU A 92 9.52 4.19 30.43
N SER A 93 9.66 5.01 31.47
CA SER A 93 10.14 4.56 32.77
C SER A 93 9.11 3.64 33.44
N GLU A 94 9.58 2.77 34.35
CA GLU A 94 8.68 1.88 35.11
C GLU A 94 7.65 2.66 35.93
N ALA A 95 7.98 3.87 36.39
CA ALA A 95 7.08 4.75 37.13
C ALA A 95 5.96 5.36 36.25
N GLU A 96 6.20 5.51 34.95
CA GLU A 96 5.21 6.06 34.01
C GLU A 96 4.28 5.00 33.44
N ARG A 97 4.75 3.75 33.39
CA ARG A 97 3.98 2.59 32.91
C ARG A 97 2.59 2.44 33.55
N PRO A 98 2.41 2.50 34.88
CA PRO A 98 1.07 2.40 35.48
C PRO A 98 0.17 3.58 35.13
N LYS A 99 0.72 4.79 34.95
CA LYS A 99 -0.05 5.97 34.54
C LYS A 99 -0.58 5.80 33.12
N GLU A 100 0.26 5.30 32.21
CA GLU A 100 -0.15 5.07 30.82
C GLU A 100 -1.18 3.94 30.71
N ILE A 101 -1.04 2.86 31.50
CA ILE A 101 -2.05 1.80 31.58
C ILE A 101 -3.40 2.36 32.04
N ALA A 102 -3.42 3.20 33.09
CA ALA A 102 -4.65 3.80 33.58
C ALA A 102 -5.33 4.69 32.52
N ARG A 103 -4.55 5.49 31.79
CA ARG A 103 -5.01 6.34 30.70
C ARG A 103 -5.65 5.53 29.57
N ILE A 104 -5.01 4.43 29.17
CA ILE A 104 -5.49 3.58 28.08
C ILE A 104 -6.75 2.81 28.50
N ASN A 105 -6.83 2.35 29.75
CA ASN A 105 -8.04 1.73 30.29
C ASN A 105 -9.24 2.69 30.28
N GLN A 106 -9.00 3.99 30.54
CA GLN A 106 -10.03 5.01 30.45
C GLN A 106 -10.49 5.23 29.00
N LEU A 107 -9.56 5.28 28.05
CA LEU A 107 -9.88 5.37 26.62
C LEU A 107 -10.68 4.14 26.13
N ILE A 108 -10.32 2.93 26.58
CA ILE A 108 -11.09 1.72 26.28
C ILE A 108 -12.52 1.87 26.82
N LYS A 109 -12.70 2.33 28.06
CA LYS A 109 -14.04 2.55 28.64
C LYS A 109 -14.86 3.57 27.85
N GLN A 110 -14.23 4.64 27.36
CA GLN A 110 -14.93 5.71 26.62
C GLN A 110 -15.32 5.32 25.19
N HIS A 111 -14.41 4.62 24.48
CA HIS A 111 -14.57 4.35 23.05
C HIS A 111 -15.05 2.92 22.74
N CYS A 112 -14.94 1.96 23.65
CA CYS A 112 -15.36 0.57 23.42
C CYS A 112 -16.74 0.20 23.97
N GLN A 113 -17.46 1.15 24.61
CA GLN A 113 -18.84 0.96 25.06
C GLN A 113 -19.85 1.26 23.96
#